data_AF-A0A5S6Q0I0-F1
#
_entry.id   AF-A0A5S6Q0I0-F1
#
_cell.length_a   1.000
_cell.length_b   1.000
_cell.length_c   1.000
_cell.angle_alpha   90.00
_cell.angle_beta   90.00
_cell.angle_gamma   90.00
#
_symmetry.space_group_name_H-M   'P 1'
#
loop_
_entity.id
_entity.type
_entity.pdbx_description
1 polymer ?
#
loop_
_entity_poly.entity_id
_entity_poly.type
_entity_poly.pdbx_seq_one_letter_code
_entity_poly.pdbx_strand_id
1 'polypeptide(L)'
;MKLTPGRSGRYPTWRCRADGCCEECSIRKGTWFDGPRKKTPLMTAVLFMYDWCPQVSSIKKCARELGMTKKAVVTWNHWLRQLETEAASADAVQIGGEGLTVEVDETLYSRRTYNVGRLLPQQWVFGGICRETGDLFAVPDPDRSRETLLALILKHVRPGSTVMTDQWVTGAHTQTIESLWAQLKRSSKLRCGMRRSLLKWHLGEQVWRRRRRGQETFERLLNDIATLYPPS
;
A
#
# COMPACT_ATOMS: atom_id res chain seq x y z
N MET A 1 25.99 -10.96 24.83
CA MET A 1 24.95 -10.03 25.32
C MET A 1 23.90 -10.82 26.10
N LYS A 2 23.17 -10.21 27.04
CA LYS A 2 22.01 -10.85 27.71
C LYS A 2 20.75 -10.01 27.49
N LEU A 3 19.60 -10.67 27.34
CA LEU A 3 18.31 -10.00 27.23
C LEU A 3 17.90 -9.46 28.60
N THR A 4 17.59 -8.18 28.67
CA THR A 4 17.20 -7.49 29.90
C THR A 4 16.06 -6.51 29.61
N PRO A 5 15.23 -6.16 30.62
CA PRO A 5 14.39 -4.96 30.52
C PRO A 5 15.29 -3.75 30.24
N GLY A 6 14.95 -2.93 29.23
CA GLY A 6 15.73 -1.73 28.93
C GLY A 6 15.75 -0.74 30.09
N ARG A 7 16.68 0.23 30.08
CA ARG A 7 16.81 1.24 31.17
C ARG A 7 15.51 1.99 31.48
N SER A 8 14.65 2.18 30.46
CA SER A 8 13.34 2.83 30.61
C SER A 8 12.21 1.87 31.00
N GLY A 9 12.46 0.56 31.09
CA GLY A 9 11.46 -0.49 31.34
C GLY A 9 10.47 -0.73 30.20
N ARG A 10 10.53 0.05 29.10
CA ARG A 10 9.47 0.05 28.08
C ARG A 10 9.57 -1.06 27.03
N TYR A 11 10.76 -1.63 26.84
CA TYR A 11 10.99 -2.67 25.83
C TYR A 11 12.23 -3.52 26.16
N PRO A 12 12.26 -4.80 25.75
CA PRO A 12 13.44 -5.66 25.93
C PRO A 12 14.62 -5.16 25.11
N THR A 13 15.82 -5.22 25.69
CA THR A 13 17.09 -4.86 25.04
C THR A 13 18.14 -5.92 25.30
N TRP A 14 19.03 -6.12 24.33
CA TRP A 14 20.29 -6.80 24.52
C TRP A 14 21.29 -5.86 25.16
N ARG A 15 21.91 -6.28 26.27
CA ARG A 15 22.93 -5.50 26.95
C ARG A 15 24.28 -6.21 26.95
N CYS A 16 25.33 -5.44 26.69
CA CYS A 16 26.71 -5.83 26.89
C CYS A 16 27.03 -5.90 28.39
N ARG A 17 27.70 -6.97 28.85
CA ARG A 17 28.08 -7.16 30.26
C ARG A 17 29.59 -7.24 30.44
N ALA A 18 30.36 -6.94 29.40
CA ALA A 18 31.81 -6.77 29.54
C ALA A 18 32.07 -5.59 30.49
N ASP A 19 33.13 -5.70 31.28
CA ASP A 19 33.45 -4.67 32.25
C ASP A 19 33.69 -3.32 31.55
N GLY A 20 33.17 -2.23 32.12
CA GLY A 20 33.15 -0.89 31.49
C GLY A 20 32.24 -0.70 30.27
N CYS A 21 31.60 -1.75 29.74
CA CYS A 21 30.75 -1.68 28.55
C CYS A 21 29.31 -1.24 28.89
N CYS A 22 28.86 -0.11 28.33
CA CYS A 22 27.49 0.40 28.55
C CYS A 22 26.54 0.20 27.37
N GLU A 23 26.99 -0.50 26.33
CA GLU A 23 26.24 -0.72 25.09
C GLU A 23 24.95 -1.52 25.31
N GLU A 24 23.86 -1.02 24.72
CA GLU A 24 22.58 -1.70 24.65
C GLU A 24 21.93 -1.53 23.28
N CYS A 25 21.28 -2.59 22.78
CA CYS A 25 20.53 -2.54 21.53
C CYS A 25 19.12 -3.12 21.71
N SER A 26 18.15 -2.57 20.98
CA SER A 26 16.78 -3.12 21.00
C SER A 26 16.76 -4.50 20.36
N ILE A 27 15.91 -5.40 20.87
CA ILE A 27 15.62 -6.67 20.18
C ILE A 27 15.04 -6.48 18.77
N ARG A 28 14.49 -5.30 18.48
CA ARG A 28 13.91 -4.96 17.17
C ARG A 28 14.91 -4.25 16.27
N LYS A 29 16.14 -4.00 16.74
CA LYS A 29 17.15 -3.26 15.97
C LYS A 29 17.37 -3.96 14.62
N GLY A 30 17.39 -3.19 13.54
CA GLY A 30 17.60 -3.73 12.19
C GLY A 30 16.40 -4.47 11.58
N THR A 31 15.26 -4.54 12.27
CA THR A 31 14.01 -5.10 11.74
C THR A 31 13.07 -4.00 11.26
N TRP A 32 12.00 -4.36 10.54
CA TRP A 32 10.93 -3.42 10.20
C TRP A 32 10.32 -2.72 11.43
N PHE A 33 10.34 -3.36 12.60
CA PHE A 33 9.82 -2.79 13.85
C PHE A 33 10.78 -1.82 14.58
N ASP A 34 11.95 -1.51 14.00
CA ASP A 34 12.91 -0.53 14.55
C ASP A 34 12.46 0.93 14.34
N GLY A 35 13.29 1.88 14.76
CA GLY A 35 13.11 3.30 14.54
C GLY A 35 11.90 3.84 15.32
N PRO A 36 11.03 4.66 14.71
CA PRO A 36 9.84 5.17 15.37
C PRO A 36 8.83 4.09 15.77
N ARG A 37 8.80 2.94 15.08
CA ARG A 37 7.84 1.84 15.31
C ARG A 37 8.06 1.14 16.66
N LYS A 38 9.30 1.09 17.16
CA LYS A 38 9.64 0.47 18.45
C LYS A 38 8.96 1.12 19.66
N LYS A 39 8.45 2.36 19.51
CA LYS A 39 7.69 3.06 20.55
C LYS A 39 6.34 2.42 20.85
N THR A 40 5.79 1.65 19.90
CA THR A 40 4.56 0.88 20.11
C THR A 40 4.91 -0.51 20.67
N PRO A 41 4.26 -0.98 21.75
CA PRO A 41 4.44 -2.34 22.25
C PRO A 41 4.23 -3.37 21.15
N LEU A 42 5.02 -4.45 21.13
CA LEU A 42 5.03 -5.40 20.02
C LEU A 42 3.65 -6.07 19.87
N MET A 43 3.05 -6.46 20.99
CA MET A 43 1.71 -7.04 21.00
C MET A 43 0.69 -6.09 20.37
N THR A 44 0.71 -4.82 20.75
CA THR A 44 -0.17 -3.78 20.16
C THR A 44 0.07 -3.62 18.67
N ALA A 45 1.33 -3.64 18.22
CA ALA A 45 1.69 -3.57 16.80
C ALA A 45 1.13 -4.75 16.01
N VAL A 46 1.32 -5.98 16.51
CA VAL A 46 0.84 -7.21 15.87
C VAL A 46 -0.69 -7.25 15.81
N LEU A 47 -1.38 -6.91 16.91
CA LEU A 47 -2.84 -6.83 16.93
C LEU A 47 -3.38 -5.75 15.98
N PHE A 48 -2.70 -4.60 15.91
CA PHE A 48 -3.05 -3.55 14.95
C PHE A 48 -2.92 -4.05 13.50
N MET A 49 -1.83 -4.76 13.18
CA MET A 49 -1.61 -5.34 11.86
C MET A 49 -2.68 -6.37 11.52
N TYR A 50 -3.02 -7.24 12.48
CA TYR A 50 -4.11 -8.21 12.34
C TYR A 50 -5.44 -7.52 12.03
N ASP A 51 -5.79 -6.46 12.75
CA ASP A 51 -7.01 -5.67 12.51
C ASP A 51 -6.98 -4.83 11.21
N TRP A 52 -5.79 -4.44 10.76
CA TRP A 52 -5.63 -3.65 9.54
C TRP A 52 -5.88 -4.49 8.28
N CYS A 53 -5.56 -5.77 8.34
CA CYS A 53 -5.73 -6.73 7.23
C CYS A 53 -7.19 -6.83 6.74
N PRO A 54 -8.20 -7.10 7.58
CA PRO A 54 -9.61 -7.07 7.19
C PRO A 54 -10.21 -5.66 7.15
N GLN A 55 -9.40 -4.60 7.25
CA GLN A 55 -9.82 -3.19 7.22
C GLN A 55 -10.72 -2.76 8.39
N VAL A 56 -10.58 -3.37 9.57
CA VAL A 56 -11.37 -3.03 10.78
C VAL A 56 -10.62 -2.11 11.75
N SER A 57 -9.42 -1.64 11.39
CA SER A 57 -8.55 -0.76 12.19
C SER A 57 -9.01 0.71 12.25
N SER A 58 -10.28 0.96 12.60
CA SER A 58 -10.80 2.32 12.78
C SER A 58 -10.17 3.00 13.99
N ILE A 59 -10.03 4.33 13.96
CA ILE A 59 -9.45 5.10 15.09
C ILE A 59 -10.18 4.79 16.40
N LYS A 60 -11.52 4.71 16.37
CA LYS A 60 -12.34 4.43 17.55
C LYS A 60 -12.07 3.04 18.10
N LYS A 61 -12.01 2.03 17.22
CA LYS A 61 -11.71 0.64 17.61
C LYS A 61 -10.31 0.56 18.22
N CYS A 62 -9.28 1.05 17.53
CA CYS A 62 -7.90 0.98 18.00
C CYS A 62 -7.66 1.78 19.29
N ALA A 63 -8.39 2.87 19.52
CA ALA A 63 -8.34 3.58 20.80
C ALA A 63 -8.94 2.74 21.94
N ARG A 64 -10.11 2.13 21.71
CA ARG A 64 -10.83 1.32 22.70
C ARG A 64 -10.11 0.00 23.02
N GLU A 65 -9.62 -0.71 22.00
CA GLU A 65 -9.12 -2.08 22.16
C GLU A 65 -7.60 -2.15 22.29
N LEU A 66 -6.87 -1.22 21.66
CA LEU A 66 -5.41 -1.25 21.60
C LEU A 66 -4.76 -0.10 22.39
N GLY A 67 -5.56 0.78 23.01
CA GLY A 67 -5.06 1.96 23.73
C GLY A 67 -4.29 2.94 22.84
N MET A 68 -4.50 2.88 21.52
CA MET A 68 -3.72 3.69 20.58
C MET A 68 -4.27 5.11 20.47
N THR A 69 -3.37 6.09 20.51
CA THR A 69 -3.74 7.47 20.20
C THR A 69 -4.12 7.60 18.72
N LYS A 70 -4.97 8.58 18.40
CA LYS A 70 -5.30 8.94 17.00
C LYS A 70 -4.04 9.10 16.14
N LYS A 71 -3.02 9.78 16.66
CA LYS A 71 -1.74 10.00 15.95
C LYS A 71 -1.03 8.68 15.68
N ALA A 72 -0.98 7.77 16.65
CA ALA A 72 -0.39 6.45 16.47
C ALA A 72 -1.15 5.65 15.39
N VAL A 73 -2.47 5.60 15.45
CA VAL A 73 -3.31 4.88 14.46
C VAL A 73 -3.07 5.38 13.04
N VAL A 74 -3.05 6.71 12.84
CA VAL A 74 -2.80 7.31 11.50
C VAL A 74 -1.39 6.99 11.01
N THR A 75 -0.40 7.04 11.90
CA THR A 75 1.00 6.76 11.54
C THR A 75 1.21 5.28 11.18
N TRP A 76 0.65 4.36 11.96
CA TRP A 76 0.69 2.92 11.66
C TRP A 76 -0.02 2.58 10.35
N ASN A 77 -1.19 3.18 10.12
CA ASN A 77 -1.89 3.11 8.84
C ASN A 77 -1.05 3.58 7.66
N HIS A 78 -0.20 4.59 7.86
CA HIS A 78 0.68 5.08 6.81
C HIS A 78 1.83 4.09 6.56
N TRP A 79 2.48 3.60 7.62
CA TRP A 79 3.57 2.63 7.50
C TRP A 79 3.16 1.33 6.81
N LEU A 80 1.99 0.78 7.14
CA LEU A 80 1.49 -0.42 6.47
C LEU A 80 1.21 -0.16 4.99
N ARG A 81 0.65 1.00 4.63
CA ARG A 81 0.45 1.35 3.21
C ARG A 81 1.76 1.51 2.44
N GLN A 82 2.80 2.04 3.09
CA GLN A 82 4.12 2.15 2.47
C GLN A 82 4.69 0.76 2.17
N LEU A 83 4.67 -0.12 3.18
CA LEU A 83 5.07 -1.51 3.06
C LEU A 83 4.32 -2.23 1.92
N GLU A 84 2.98 -2.14 1.86
CA GLU A 84 2.23 -2.82 0.79
C GLU A 84 2.47 -2.23 -0.59
N THR A 85 2.76 -0.93 -0.66
CA THR A 85 3.14 -0.30 -1.93
C THR A 85 4.49 -0.83 -2.41
N GLU A 86 5.44 -1.01 -1.50
CA GLU A 86 6.74 -1.62 -1.79
C GLU A 86 6.58 -3.08 -2.20
N ALA A 87 5.80 -3.87 -1.46
CA ALA A 87 5.51 -5.27 -1.77
C ALA A 87 4.83 -5.43 -3.14
N ALA A 88 3.80 -4.63 -3.42
CA ALA A 88 3.14 -4.64 -4.72
C ALA A 88 4.05 -4.18 -5.87
N SER A 89 5.06 -3.34 -5.58
CA SER A 89 6.06 -2.92 -6.57
C SER A 89 7.13 -3.99 -6.79
N ALA A 90 7.55 -4.71 -5.74
CA ALA A 90 8.49 -5.82 -5.84
C ALA A 90 7.88 -7.01 -6.59
N ASP A 91 6.59 -7.27 -6.36
CA ASP A 91 5.80 -8.26 -7.10
C ASP A 91 5.34 -7.75 -8.47
N ALA A 92 5.70 -6.52 -8.87
CA ALA A 92 5.23 -5.96 -10.14
C ALA A 92 5.95 -6.65 -11.31
N VAL A 93 5.47 -7.85 -11.61
CA VAL A 93 5.61 -8.45 -12.93
C VAL A 93 4.71 -7.66 -13.87
N GLN A 94 5.18 -7.40 -15.08
CA GLN A 94 4.35 -6.87 -16.15
C GLN A 94 3.07 -7.72 -16.28
N ILE A 95 1.92 -7.08 -16.46
CA ILE A 95 0.62 -7.75 -16.62
C ILE A 95 0.39 -8.11 -18.09
N GLY A 96 -0.53 -9.05 -18.34
CA GLY A 96 -0.78 -9.57 -19.68
C GLY A 96 0.26 -10.61 -20.10
N GLY A 97 0.46 -10.75 -21.40
CA GLY A 97 1.30 -11.78 -22.04
C GLY A 97 0.71 -12.20 -23.38
N GLU A 98 1.41 -13.10 -24.07
CA GLU A 98 0.93 -13.66 -25.32
C GLU A 98 -0.48 -14.26 -25.17
N GLY A 99 -1.40 -13.86 -26.05
CA GLY A 99 -2.80 -14.27 -26.02
C GLY A 99 -3.67 -13.61 -24.94
N LEU A 100 -3.13 -12.64 -24.17
CA LEU A 100 -3.87 -11.93 -23.12
C LEU A 100 -4.20 -10.48 -23.52
N THR A 101 -5.34 -9.99 -23.04
CA THR A 101 -5.82 -8.64 -23.31
C THR A 101 -5.68 -7.74 -22.10
N VAL A 102 -4.98 -6.61 -22.25
CA VAL A 102 -4.84 -5.59 -21.22
C VAL A 102 -5.64 -4.36 -21.62
N GLU A 103 -6.70 -4.07 -20.85
CA GLU A 103 -7.40 -2.79 -20.94
C GLU A 103 -6.57 -1.72 -20.24
N VAL A 104 -6.35 -0.58 -20.89
CA VAL A 104 -5.65 0.59 -20.33
C VAL A 104 -6.49 1.85 -20.50
N ASP A 105 -6.45 2.73 -19.49
CA ASP A 105 -7.25 3.96 -19.44
C ASP A 105 -6.68 4.95 -18.41
N GLU A 106 -7.04 6.21 -18.56
CA GLU A 106 -6.75 7.31 -17.65
C GLU A 106 -7.99 7.70 -16.85
N THR A 107 -7.81 7.91 -15.56
CA THR A 107 -8.92 8.37 -14.71
C THR A 107 -8.54 9.54 -13.82
N LEU A 108 -9.41 10.55 -13.81
CA LEU A 108 -9.24 11.71 -12.94
C LEU A 108 -9.70 11.39 -11.50
N TYR A 109 -8.81 11.59 -10.54
CA TYR A 109 -9.12 11.73 -9.13
C TYR A 109 -9.28 13.22 -8.79
N SER A 110 -10.52 13.68 -8.75
CA SER A 110 -10.88 15.01 -8.28
C SER A 110 -12.07 14.91 -7.32
N ARG A 111 -12.01 15.64 -6.20
CA ARG A 111 -13.16 15.71 -5.28
C ARG A 111 -13.09 16.94 -4.38
N ARG A 112 -14.26 17.49 -4.06
CA ARG A 112 -14.45 18.46 -2.98
C ARG A 112 -14.42 17.77 -1.61
N THR A 113 -13.75 18.37 -0.63
CA THR A 113 -13.78 17.89 0.75
C THR A 113 -15.23 17.88 1.25
N TYR A 114 -15.74 16.74 1.75
CA TYR A 114 -17.13 16.58 2.20
C TYR A 114 -18.20 16.92 1.14
N ASN A 115 -17.87 16.79 -0.16
CA ASN A 115 -18.72 17.17 -1.30
C ASN A 115 -19.09 18.68 -1.39
N VAL A 116 -18.92 19.47 -0.34
CA VAL A 116 -19.26 20.91 -0.28
C VAL A 116 -18.06 21.84 -0.04
N GLY A 117 -16.96 21.30 0.47
CA GLY A 117 -15.76 22.06 0.85
C GLY A 117 -14.77 22.28 -0.29
N ARG A 118 -13.51 22.56 0.08
CA ARG A 118 -12.40 22.88 -0.84
C ARG A 118 -12.28 21.82 -1.94
N LEU A 119 -12.16 22.28 -3.19
CA LEU A 119 -11.78 21.42 -4.31
C LEU A 119 -10.31 21.01 -4.15
N LEU A 120 -10.05 19.71 -4.04
CA LEU A 120 -8.69 19.20 -4.01
C LEU A 120 -8.08 19.22 -5.41
N PRO A 121 -6.74 19.38 -5.52
CA PRO A 121 -6.05 19.35 -6.81
C PRO A 121 -6.40 18.09 -7.60
N GLN A 122 -6.65 18.29 -8.90
CA GLN A 122 -6.83 17.21 -9.86
C GLN A 122 -5.58 16.33 -9.90
N GLN A 123 -5.79 15.02 -9.90
CA GLN A 123 -4.72 14.03 -9.96
C GLN A 123 -5.12 12.97 -10.97
N TRP A 124 -4.34 12.82 -12.02
CA TRP A 124 -4.55 11.80 -13.02
C TRP A 124 -3.86 10.50 -12.60
N VAL A 125 -4.52 9.39 -12.90
CA VAL A 125 -4.03 8.05 -12.65
C VAL A 125 -4.19 7.29 -13.95
N PHE A 126 -3.10 6.72 -14.43
CA PHE A 126 -3.11 5.76 -15.51
C PHE A 126 -3.12 4.36 -14.91
N GLY A 127 -3.82 3.42 -15.53
CA GLY A 127 -3.77 2.04 -15.10
C GLY A 127 -4.14 1.08 -16.19
N GLY A 128 -4.00 -0.19 -15.85
CA GLY A 128 -4.37 -1.28 -16.73
C GLY A 128 -4.84 -2.48 -15.93
N ILE A 129 -5.70 -3.27 -16.55
CA ILE A 129 -6.19 -4.55 -16.04
C ILE A 129 -6.18 -5.59 -17.16
N CYS A 130 -5.59 -6.76 -16.87
CA CYS A 130 -5.68 -7.91 -17.74
C CYS A 130 -7.06 -8.57 -17.55
N ARG A 131 -7.80 -8.76 -18.64
CA ARG A 131 -9.17 -9.29 -18.60
C ARG A 131 -9.22 -10.71 -18.04
N GLU A 132 -8.26 -11.51 -18.44
CA GLU A 132 -8.24 -12.95 -18.19
C GLU A 132 -7.71 -13.28 -16.80
N THR A 133 -6.70 -12.55 -16.31
CA THR A 133 -6.06 -12.82 -15.01
C THR A 133 -6.61 -11.94 -13.88
N GLY A 134 -7.17 -10.78 -14.21
CA GLY A 134 -7.54 -9.75 -13.24
C GLY A 134 -6.34 -8.99 -12.63
N ASP A 135 -5.11 -9.28 -13.09
CA ASP A 135 -3.92 -8.56 -12.68
C ASP A 135 -3.98 -7.10 -13.14
N LEU A 136 -3.50 -6.19 -12.29
CA LEU A 136 -3.63 -4.77 -12.54
C LEU A 136 -2.43 -3.94 -12.07
N PHE A 137 -2.35 -2.74 -12.62
CA PHE A 137 -1.54 -1.63 -12.10
C PHE A 137 -2.36 -0.35 -12.10
N ALA A 138 -2.04 0.57 -11.18
CA ALA A 138 -2.60 1.91 -11.14
C ALA A 138 -1.54 2.86 -10.59
N VAL A 139 -1.13 3.83 -11.42
CA VAL A 139 0.01 4.70 -11.17
C VAL A 139 -0.38 6.16 -11.37
N PRO A 140 0.08 7.08 -10.50
CA PRO A 140 -0.11 8.51 -10.75
C PRO A 140 0.57 8.92 -12.06
N ASP A 141 -0.17 9.63 -12.91
CA ASP A 141 0.31 10.22 -14.15
C ASP A 141 0.13 11.75 -14.06
N PRO A 142 1.20 12.53 -13.89
CA PRO A 142 1.08 13.97 -13.68
C PRO A 142 0.86 14.76 -14.98
N ASP A 143 1.33 14.28 -16.12
CA ASP A 143 1.44 15.06 -17.36
C ASP A 143 0.56 14.53 -18.52
N ARG A 144 0.17 13.25 -18.50
CA ARG A 144 -0.64 12.61 -19.56
C ARG A 144 -0.08 12.81 -20.95
N SER A 145 1.23 12.98 -21.04
CA SER A 145 1.89 13.04 -22.34
C SER A 145 1.85 11.66 -22.97
N ARG A 146 1.81 11.63 -24.31
CA ARG A 146 1.89 10.37 -25.06
C ARG A 146 3.15 9.59 -24.67
N GLU A 147 4.25 10.29 -24.44
CA GLU A 147 5.54 9.75 -24.06
C GLU A 147 5.48 9.07 -22.69
N THR A 148 4.86 9.72 -21.70
CA THR A 148 4.65 9.15 -20.36
C THR A 148 3.73 7.92 -20.43
N LEU A 149 2.61 7.99 -21.16
CA LEU A 149 1.68 6.87 -21.29
C LEU A 149 2.35 5.66 -21.96
N LEU A 150 3.09 5.87 -23.05
CA LEU A 150 3.85 4.81 -23.72
C LEU A 150 4.92 4.21 -22.80
N ALA A 151 5.65 5.04 -22.06
CA ALA A 151 6.64 4.56 -21.09
C ALA A 151 5.99 3.71 -19.99
N LEU A 152 4.80 4.10 -19.51
CA LEU A 152 4.06 3.34 -18.52
C LEU A 152 3.52 2.02 -19.08
N ILE A 153 3.02 2.00 -20.32
CA ILE A 153 2.59 0.76 -20.98
C ILE A 153 3.79 -0.20 -21.11
N LEU A 154 4.92 0.26 -21.65
CA LEU A 154 6.12 -0.57 -21.81
C LEU A 154 6.66 -1.07 -20.46
N LYS A 155 6.53 -0.27 -19.41
CA LYS A 155 6.94 -0.66 -18.05
C LYS A 155 6.02 -1.71 -17.43
N HIS A 156 4.72 -1.65 -17.68
CA HIS A 156 3.73 -2.40 -16.91
C HIS A 156 3.00 -3.50 -17.69
N VAL A 157 3.10 -3.54 -19.02
CA VAL A 157 2.44 -4.54 -19.89
C VAL A 157 3.47 -5.41 -20.57
N ARG A 158 3.27 -6.73 -20.56
CA ARG A 158 4.20 -7.69 -21.17
C ARG A 158 4.19 -7.55 -22.69
N PRO A 159 5.36 -7.68 -23.35
CA PRO A 159 5.41 -7.88 -24.79
C PRO A 159 4.52 -9.05 -25.22
N GLY A 160 3.88 -8.93 -26.39
CA GLY A 160 2.94 -9.93 -26.90
C GLY A 160 1.49 -9.79 -26.41
N SER A 161 1.22 -8.88 -25.47
CA SER A 161 -0.16 -8.59 -25.03
C SER A 161 -0.94 -7.80 -26.09
N THR A 162 -2.24 -8.04 -26.18
CA THR A 162 -3.16 -7.14 -26.87
C THR A 162 -3.54 -5.98 -25.95
N VAL A 163 -3.10 -4.76 -26.26
CA VAL A 163 -3.46 -3.55 -25.51
C VAL A 163 -4.73 -2.96 -26.07
N MET A 164 -5.73 -2.72 -25.21
CA MET A 164 -7.03 -2.16 -25.58
C MET A 164 -7.27 -0.85 -24.83
N THR A 165 -7.64 0.19 -25.56
CA THR A 165 -7.97 1.54 -25.04
C THR A 165 -9.30 2.00 -25.65
N ASP A 166 -10.03 2.86 -24.96
CA ASP A 166 -11.31 3.40 -25.39
C ASP A 166 -11.13 4.45 -26.50
N GLN A 167 -10.93 4.00 -27.74
CA GLN A 167 -11.15 4.87 -28.88
C GLN A 167 -12.61 4.78 -29.34
N TRP A 168 -13.28 5.95 -29.35
CA TRP A 168 -14.69 6.17 -29.73
C TRP A 168 -15.16 5.48 -31.02
N VAL A 169 -14.24 5.10 -31.90
CA VAL A 169 -14.54 4.62 -33.27
C VAL A 169 -14.67 3.09 -33.36
N THR A 170 -14.16 2.32 -32.39
CA THR A 170 -13.98 0.85 -32.58
C THR A 170 -15.06 -0.02 -31.91
N GLY A 171 -15.96 0.56 -31.11
CA GLY A 171 -16.97 -0.22 -30.35
C GLY A 171 -16.35 -1.17 -29.30
N ALA A 172 -15.05 -1.06 -29.03
CA ALA A 172 -14.38 -1.85 -28.02
C ALA A 172 -14.84 -1.42 -26.62
N HIS A 173 -15.54 -2.32 -25.91
CA HIS A 173 -16.06 -2.04 -24.57
C HIS A 173 -14.96 -2.26 -23.50
N THR A 174 -14.50 -1.20 -22.85
CA THR A 174 -13.53 -1.16 -21.71
C THR A 174 -14.22 -1.30 -20.34
N GLN A 175 -15.23 -2.17 -20.25
CA GLN A 175 -16.07 -2.29 -19.03
C GLN A 175 -15.31 -2.78 -17.80
N THR A 176 -14.21 -3.52 -18.01
CA THR A 176 -13.41 -4.09 -16.91
C THR A 176 -12.63 -2.99 -16.20
N ILE A 177 -11.96 -2.12 -16.96
CA ILE A 177 -11.19 -1.00 -16.41
C ILE A 177 -12.10 0.09 -15.83
N GLU A 178 -13.26 0.36 -16.44
CA GLU A 178 -14.26 1.26 -15.86
C GLU A 178 -14.76 0.75 -14.49
N SER A 179 -15.04 -0.55 -14.41
CA SER A 179 -15.42 -1.22 -13.15
C SER A 179 -14.30 -1.17 -12.10
N LEU A 180 -13.04 -1.34 -12.53
CA LEU A 180 -11.88 -1.17 -11.68
C LEU A 180 -11.82 0.27 -11.13
N TRP A 181 -11.98 1.28 -11.98
CA TRP A 181 -11.97 2.69 -11.55
C TRP A 181 -13.07 3.01 -10.57
N ALA A 182 -14.29 2.51 -10.81
CA ALA A 182 -15.39 2.67 -9.87
C ALA A 182 -15.00 2.11 -8.49
N GLN A 183 -14.37 0.93 -8.44
CA GLN A 183 -13.97 0.26 -7.20
C GLN A 183 -12.82 0.98 -6.50
N LEU A 184 -11.75 1.36 -7.21
CA LEU A 184 -10.62 2.10 -6.64
C LEU A 184 -11.04 3.48 -6.09
N LYS A 185 -11.95 4.16 -6.79
CA LYS A 185 -12.50 5.46 -6.36
C LYS A 185 -13.43 5.35 -5.16
N ARG A 186 -14.05 4.19 -4.84
CA ARG A 186 -14.92 4.03 -3.65
C ARG A 186 -14.19 4.41 -2.37
N SER A 187 -12.95 3.96 -2.22
CA SER A 187 -12.17 4.21 -1.00
C SER A 187 -11.86 5.71 -0.81
N SER A 188 -11.57 6.43 -1.89
CA SER A 188 -11.44 7.90 -1.91
C SER A 188 -12.78 8.61 -1.70
N LYS A 189 -13.89 8.01 -2.15
CA LYS A 189 -15.26 8.48 -1.92
C LYS A 189 -15.71 8.35 -0.46
N LEU A 190 -15.24 7.34 0.28
CA LEU A 190 -15.53 7.22 1.71
C LEU A 190 -14.72 8.20 2.57
N ARG A 191 -13.54 8.61 2.08
CA ARG A 191 -12.60 9.47 2.83
C ARG A 191 -12.75 10.97 2.55
N CYS A 192 -13.81 11.38 1.86
CA CYS A 192 -14.06 12.81 1.56
C CYS A 192 -12.92 13.49 0.80
N GLY A 193 -12.22 12.76 -0.07
CA GLY A 193 -11.07 13.27 -0.82
C GLY A 193 -9.71 12.85 -0.22
N MET A 194 -8.63 13.07 -0.96
CA MET A 194 -7.29 12.60 -0.59
C MET A 194 -6.22 13.61 -1.01
N ARG A 195 -5.28 13.90 -0.12
CA ARG A 195 -4.11 14.73 -0.44
C ARG A 195 -3.25 14.05 -1.50
N ARG A 196 -2.65 14.83 -2.41
CA ARG A 196 -1.84 14.31 -3.51
C ARG A 196 -0.69 13.41 -3.06
N SER A 197 -0.01 13.80 -1.99
CA SER A 197 1.08 13.04 -1.41
C SER A 197 0.69 11.64 -0.89
N LEU A 198 -0.60 11.39 -0.68
CA LEU A 198 -1.11 10.11 -0.17
C LEU A 198 -1.60 9.16 -1.26
N LEU A 199 -1.89 9.67 -2.47
CA LEU A 199 -2.52 8.87 -3.53
C LEU A 199 -1.72 7.63 -3.89
N LYS A 200 -0.40 7.76 -4.06
CA LYS A 200 0.52 6.64 -4.34
C LYS A 200 0.32 5.48 -3.36
N TRP A 201 0.33 5.78 -2.06
CA TRP A 201 0.25 4.76 -1.00
C TRP A 201 -1.12 4.09 -0.93
N HIS A 202 -2.18 4.83 -1.23
CA HIS A 202 -3.52 4.27 -1.28
C HIS A 202 -3.76 3.43 -2.54
N LEU A 203 -3.22 3.82 -3.69
CA LEU A 203 -3.26 2.99 -4.89
C LEU A 203 -2.47 1.70 -4.65
N GLY A 204 -1.26 1.79 -4.09
CA GLY A 204 -0.44 0.63 -3.75
C GLY A 204 -1.15 -0.35 -2.83
N GLU A 205 -1.79 0.14 -1.75
CA GLU A 205 -2.63 -0.70 -0.87
C GLU A 205 -3.74 -1.44 -1.66
N GLN A 206 -4.45 -0.73 -2.56
CA GLN A 206 -5.56 -1.35 -3.30
C GLN A 206 -5.07 -2.36 -4.34
N VAL A 207 -3.95 -2.09 -5.01
CA VAL A 207 -3.29 -3.03 -5.92
C VAL A 207 -2.85 -4.28 -5.16
N TRP A 208 -2.16 -4.11 -4.03
CA TRP A 208 -1.71 -5.20 -3.17
C TRP A 208 -2.88 -6.10 -2.73
N ARG A 209 -3.95 -5.49 -2.19
CA ARG A 209 -5.15 -6.23 -1.74
C ARG A 209 -5.83 -7.00 -2.85
N ARG A 210 -5.81 -6.50 -4.09
CA ARG A 210 -6.46 -7.15 -5.24
C ARG A 210 -5.68 -8.33 -5.77
N ARG A 211 -4.37 -8.18 -5.96
CA ARG A 211 -3.50 -9.27 -6.44
C ARG A 211 -3.51 -10.48 -5.51
N ARG A 212 -3.93 -10.29 -4.26
CA ARG A 212 -3.95 -11.31 -3.20
C ARG A 212 -5.37 -11.66 -2.75
N ARG A 213 -6.39 -11.39 -3.57
CA ARG A 213 -7.77 -11.70 -3.21
C ARG A 213 -7.92 -13.22 -3.00
N GLY A 214 -8.44 -13.62 -1.85
CA GLY A 214 -8.61 -15.03 -1.48
C GLY A 214 -7.44 -15.64 -0.70
N GLN A 215 -6.38 -14.87 -0.41
CA GLN A 215 -5.29 -15.29 0.48
C GLN A 215 -5.46 -14.75 1.90
N GLU A 216 -4.83 -15.42 2.87
CA GLU A 216 -4.71 -14.93 4.25
C GLU A 216 -3.83 -13.68 4.31
N THR A 217 -4.49 -12.52 4.34
CA THR A 217 -3.83 -11.20 4.25
C THR A 217 -2.85 -10.92 5.39
N PHE A 218 -3.09 -11.46 6.59
CA PHE A 218 -2.21 -11.24 7.74
C PHE A 218 -0.90 -12.01 7.62
N GLU A 219 -0.95 -13.31 7.30
CA GLU A 219 0.26 -14.10 7.07
C GLU A 219 1.07 -13.53 5.91
N ARG A 220 0.38 -13.09 4.84
CA ARG A 220 1.06 -12.49 3.70
C ARG A 220 1.74 -11.17 4.05
N LEU A 221 1.09 -10.30 4.83
CA LEU A 221 1.69 -9.08 5.35
C LEU A 221 2.99 -9.39 6.13
N LEU A 222 2.99 -10.44 6.96
CA LEU A 222 4.19 -10.86 7.70
C LEU A 222 5.30 -11.37 6.76
N ASN A 223 4.94 -12.15 5.73
CA ASN A 223 5.88 -12.63 4.72
C ASN A 223 6.48 -11.47 3.90
N ASP A 224 5.67 -10.48 3.54
CA ASP A 224 6.13 -9.28 2.82
C ASP A 224 7.10 -8.46 3.71
N ILE A 225 6.85 -8.36 5.02
CA ILE A 225 7.81 -7.76 5.97
C ILE A 225 9.13 -8.54 6.00
N ALA A 226 9.06 -9.88 6.15
CA ALA A 226 10.26 -10.71 6.24
C ALA A 226 11.10 -10.65 4.95
N THR A 227 10.44 -10.55 3.80
CA THR A 227 11.08 -10.50 2.47
C THR A 227 11.72 -9.14 2.22
N LEU A 228 11.01 -8.05 2.50
CA LEU A 228 11.49 -6.69 2.22
C LEU A 228 12.47 -6.16 3.27
N TYR A 229 12.35 -6.65 4.50
CA TYR A 229 13.13 -6.18 5.66
C TYR A 229 13.73 -7.37 6.42
N PRO A 230 14.60 -8.18 5.78
CA PRO A 230 15.28 -9.27 6.47
C PRO A 230 16.10 -8.69 7.64
N PRO A 231 16.11 -9.37 8.80
CA PRO A 231 16.89 -8.92 9.95
C PRO A 231 18.37 -8.87 9.58
N SER A 232 19.04 -7.79 10.01
CA SER A 232 20.46 -7.54 9.80
C SER A 232 21.33 -8.21 10.85
#